data_AF-A0A6N8F6J3-F1
#
_entry.id   AF-A0A6N8F6J3-F1
#
_cell.length_a   1.000
_cell.length_b   1.000
_cell.length_c   1.000
_cell.angle_alpha   90.00
_cell.angle_beta   90.00
_cell.angle_gamma   90.00
#
_symmetry.space_group_name_H-M   'P 1'
#
loop_
_entity.id
_entity.type
_entity.pdbx_description
1 polymer ?
#
loop_
_entity_poly.entity_id
_entity_poly.type
_entity_poly.pdbx_seq_one_letter_code
_entity_poly.pdbx_strand_id
1 'polypeptide(L)' 'MNRRYQAVIFDLDGVIVSTDHYHFQAWSELARQEGIAFNEQINHRLRGVSRMESLEIILEKASKRYTPVEKLELAERKNE' A
#
# COMPACT_ATOMS: atom_id res chain seq x y z
N MET A 1 -27.77 -2.48 -31.45
CA MET A 1 -26.31 -2.50 -31.67
C MET A 1 -25.69 -3.50 -30.71
N ASN A 2 -25.05 -4.55 -31.21
CA ASN A 2 -24.43 -5.59 -30.38
C ASN A 2 -22.98 -5.19 -30.12
N ARG A 3 -22.69 -4.49 -29.01
CA ARG A 3 -21.31 -4.16 -28.64
C ARG A 3 -20.65 -5.39 -28.04
N ARG A 4 -19.82 -6.08 -28.83
CA ARG A 4 -18.84 -7.04 -28.31
C ARG A 4 -17.62 -6.27 -27.81
N TYR A 5 -17.26 -6.48 -26.56
CA TYR A 5 -15.98 -6.01 -26.04
C TYR A 5 -14.85 -6.74 -26.77
N GLN A 6 -13.84 -6.00 -27.24
CA GLN A 6 -12.69 -6.56 -27.97
C GLN A 6 -11.57 -7.01 -27.03
N ALA A 7 -11.49 -6.43 -25.84
CA ALA A 7 -10.51 -6.77 -24.81
C ALA A 7 -11.02 -6.36 -23.42
N VAL A 8 -10.47 -7.01 -22.39
CA VAL A 8 -10.64 -6.66 -20.97
C VAL A 8 -9.25 -6.70 -20.33
N ILE A 9 -8.92 -5.67 -19.55
CA ILE A 9 -7.67 -5.60 -18.79
C ILE A 9 -8.04 -5.83 -17.32
N PHE A 10 -7.40 -6.83 -16.72
CA PHE A 10 -7.60 -7.17 -15.32
C PHE A 10 -6.37 -6.74 -14.52
N ASP A 11 -6.62 -6.17 -13.36
CA ASP A 11 -5.62 -6.04 -12.32
C ASP A 11 -5.27 -7.43 -11.74
N LEU A 12 -4.16 -7.53 -11.01
CA LEU A 12 -3.71 -8.78 -10.41
C LEU A 12 -4.23 -8.92 -8.99
N ASP A 13 -3.86 -7.98 -8.12
CA ASP A 13 -4.05 -8.06 -6.67
C ASP A 13 -5.52 -7.79 -6.29
N GLY A 14 -6.16 -8.77 -5.66
CA GLY A 14 -7.57 -8.72 -5.28
C GLY A 14 -8.56 -8.90 -6.44
N VAL A 15 -8.08 -9.03 -7.68
CA VAL A 15 -8.92 -9.31 -8.87
C VAL A 15 -8.69 -10.73 -9.40
N ILE A 16 -7.45 -11.10 -9.69
CA ILE A 16 -7.09 -12.46 -10.15
C ILE A 16 -6.62 -13.32 -8.97
N VAL A 17 -5.92 -12.73 -8.00
CA VAL A 17 -5.38 -13.43 -6.82
C VAL A 17 -5.56 -12.61 -5.54
N SER A 18 -5.87 -13.26 -4.41
CA SER A 18 -6.03 -12.60 -3.11
C SER A 18 -4.70 -12.38 -2.39
N THR A 19 -3.97 -11.34 -2.80
CA THR A 19 -2.68 -10.89 -2.22
C THR A 19 -2.82 -9.59 -1.41
N ASP A 20 -3.96 -8.92 -1.48
CA ASP A 20 -4.27 -7.67 -0.79
C ASP A 20 -4.13 -7.77 0.73
N HIS A 21 -4.40 -8.95 1.30
CA HIS A 21 -4.18 -9.23 2.72
C HIS A 21 -2.70 -9.14 3.13
N TYR A 22 -1.76 -9.63 2.30
CA TYR A 22 -0.34 -9.59 2.63
C TYR A 22 0.21 -8.16 2.58
N HIS A 23 -0.29 -7.33 1.67
CA HIS A 23 0.02 -5.91 1.66
C HIS A 23 -0.46 -5.20 2.92
N PHE A 24 -1.68 -5.51 3.37
CA PHE A 24 -2.19 -4.98 4.62
C PHE A 24 -1.32 -5.39 5.80
N GLN A 25 -0.94 -6.67 5.90
CA GLN A 25 -0.09 -7.18 6.98
C GLN A 25 1.29 -6.48 6.99
N ALA A 26 1.95 -6.38 5.84
CA ALA A 26 3.27 -5.77 5.74
C ALA A 26 3.26 -4.29 6.15
N TRP A 27 2.26 -3.53 5.68
CA TRP A 27 2.09 -2.13 6.08
C TRP A 27 1.68 -1.97 7.54
N SER A 28 0.85 -2.87 8.05
CA SER A 28 0.45 -2.87 9.46
C SER A 28 1.65 -3.14 10.38
N GLU A 29 2.54 -4.03 10.00
CA GLU A 29 3.75 -4.32 10.78
C GLU A 29 4.72 -3.14 10.76
N LEU A 30 4.97 -2.53 9.60
CA LEU A 30 5.78 -1.32 9.48
C LEU A 30 5.22 -0.18 10.33
N ALA A 31 3.91 0.08 10.23
CA ALA A 31 3.25 1.13 10.99
C ALA A 31 3.33 0.86 12.50
N ARG A 32 3.16 -0.40 12.93
CA ARG A 32 3.30 -0.80 14.34
C ARG A 32 4.72 -0.54 14.86
N GLN A 33 5.75 -0.86 14.08
CA GLN A 33 7.15 -0.62 14.44
C GLN A 33 7.48 0.86 14.57
N GLU A 34 6.92 1.69 13.68
CA GLU A 34 7.12 3.15 13.71
C GLU A 34 6.14 3.88 14.65
N GLY A 35 5.25 3.17 15.33
CA GLY A 35 4.25 3.77 16.24
C GLY A 35 3.18 4.60 15.52
N ILE A 36 2.90 4.28 14.26
CA ILE A 36 1.94 4.99 13.40
C ILE A 36 0.58 4.28 13.47
N ALA A 37 -0.48 5.07 13.66
CA ALA A 37 -1.84 4.52 13.61
C ALA A 37 -2.17 4.02 12.20
N PHE A 38 -2.48 2.73 12.08
CA PHE A 38 -2.85 2.08 10.82
C PHE A 38 -4.10 1.23 11.02
N ASN A 39 -5.06 1.33 10.09
CA ASN A 39 -6.32 0.61 10.11
C ASN A 39 -6.81 0.31 8.69
N GLU A 40 -7.90 -0.44 8.57
CA GLU A 40 -8.47 -0.81 7.26
C GLU A 40 -8.87 0.40 6.40
N GLN A 41 -9.35 1.49 7.01
CA GLN A 41 -9.69 2.72 6.28
C GLN A 41 -8.46 3.34 5.62
N ILE A 42 -7.31 3.32 6.29
CA ILE A 42 -6.03 3.78 5.72
C ILE A 42 -5.59 2.80 4.63
N ASN A 43 -5.70 1.49 4.86
CA ASN A 43 -5.34 0.48 3.86
C ASN A 43 -6.14 0.59 2.55
N HIS A 44 -7.42 0.95 2.63
CA HIS A 44 -8.23 1.20 1.44
C HIS A 44 -7.68 2.34 0.56
N ARG A 45 -7.03 3.35 1.15
CA ARG A 45 -6.34 4.42 0.41
C ARG A 45 -5.07 3.95 -0.30
N LEU A 46 -4.53 2.78 0.08
CA LEU A 46 -3.31 2.21 -0.49
C LEU A 46 -3.57 1.35 -1.74
N ARG A 47 -4.83 1.07 -2.07
CA ARG A 47 -5.17 0.22 -3.22
C ARG A 47 -4.88 0.96 -4.53
N GLY A 48 -4.07 0.33 -5.39
CA GLY A 48 -3.74 0.87 -6.71
C GLY A 48 -2.78 2.06 -6.72
N VAL A 49 -2.18 2.42 -5.57
CA VAL A 49 -1.11 3.43 -5.50
C VAL A 49 0.26 2.77 -5.44
N SER A 50 1.29 3.53 -5.82
CA SER A 50 2.66 3.03 -5.76
C SER A 50 3.12 2.81 -4.32
N ARG A 51 4.21 2.06 -4.16
CA ARG A 51 4.83 1.80 -2.85
C ARG A 51 5.24 3.08 -2.12
N MET A 52 5.86 4.03 -2.83
CA MET A 52 6.27 5.30 -2.22
C MET A 52 5.07 6.16 -1.84
N GLU A 53 4.05 6.25 -2.70
CA GLU A 53 2.81 6.95 -2.35
C GLU A 53 2.12 6.30 -1.15
N SER A 54 2.11 4.96 -1.08
CA SER A 54 1.58 4.24 0.07
C SER A 54 2.30 4.59 1.37
N LEU A 55 3.64 4.64 1.31
CA LEU A 55 4.45 5.06 2.44
C LEU A 55 4.11 6.50 2.85
N GLU A 56 4.02 7.44 1.91
CA GLU A 56 3.64 8.82 2.21
C GLU A 56 2.29 8.91 2.93
N ILE A 57 1.27 8.16 2.46
CA ILE A 57 -0.06 8.11 3.08
C ILE A 57 0.03 7.61 4.54
N ILE A 58 0.86 6.61 4.81
CA ILE A 58 1.06 6.09 6.17
C ILE A 58 1.78 7.14 7.03
N LEU A 59 2.81 7.78 6.49
CA LEU A 59 3.60 8.78 7.18
C LEU A 59 2.81 10.08 7.49
N GLU A 60 1.69 10.35 6.82
CA GLU A 60 0.75 11.44 7.18
C GLU A 60 0.30 11.38 8.65
N LYS A 61 0.24 10.16 9.23
CA LYS A 61 -0.16 9.92 10.62
C LYS A 61 1.03 9.78 11.57
N ALA A 62 2.25 9.93 11.09
CA ALA A 62 3.43 9.85 11.93
C ALA A 62 3.61 11.11 12.80
N SER A 63 4.09 10.91 14.01
CA SER A 63 4.44 12.00 14.94
C SER A 63 5.79 12.66 14.60
N LYS A 64 6.66 11.96 13.86
CA LYS A 64 7.98 12.44 13.43
C LYS A 64 8.03 12.63 11.91
N ARG A 65 8.92 13.51 11.46
CA ARG A 65 9.24 13.68 10.05
C ARG A 65 10.37 12.74 9.65
N TYR A 66 10.28 12.21 8.45
CA TYR A 66 11.28 11.33 7.86
C TYR A 66 11.98 12.05 6.72
N THR A 67 13.30 11.94 6.70
CA THR A 67 14.14 12.34 5.58
C THR A 67 13.90 11.44 4.36
N PRO A 68 14.27 11.89 3.15
CA PRO A 68 14.16 11.05 1.95
C PRO A 68 14.89 9.70 2.07
N VAL A 69 16.02 9.66 2.78
CA VAL A 69 16.81 8.44 2.99
C VAL A 69 16.07 7.47 3.90
N GLU A 70 15.56 7.93 5.05
CA GLU A 70 14.78 7.09 5.97
C GLU A 70 13.51 6.54 5.30
N LYS A 71 12.87 7.32 4.41
CA LYS A 71 11.71 6.85 3.64
C LYS A 71 12.08 5.71 2.70
N LEU A 72 13.23 5.77 2.04
CA LEU A 72 13.72 4.69 1.19
C LEU A 72 13.99 3.42 2.00
N GLU A 73 14.65 3.55 3.15
CA GLU A 73 14.91 2.43 4.06
C GLU A 73 13.62 1.77 4.56
N LEU A 74 12.61 2.57 4.90
CA LEU A 74 11.28 2.07 5.28
C LEU A 74 10.57 1.33 4.15
N ALA A 75 10.65 1.85 2.92
CA ALA A 75 10.04 1.23 1.75
C ALA A 75 10.69 -0.12 1.39
N GLU A 76 11.98 -0.30 1.68
CA GLU A 76 12.69 -1.56 1.47
C GLU A 76 12.43 -2.57 2.60
N ARG A 77 12.40 -2.14 3.88
CA ARG A 77 12.04 -2.98 5.04
C ARG A 77 10.69 -3.68 4.90
N LYS A 78 9.76 -3.08 4.16
CA LYS A 78 8.43 -3.67 3.90
C LYS A 78 8.48 -4.97 3.06
N ASN A 79 9.62 -5.27 2.42
CA ASN A 79 9.81 -6.46 1.57
C ASN A 79 10.64 -7.57 2.24
N GLU A 80 11.18 -7.34 3.44
CA GLU A 80 11.81 -8.37 4.28
C GLU A 80 10.77 -9.04 5.19
#